data_AF-A0A673G6H7-F1
#
_entry.id   AF-A0A673G6H7-F1
#
_cell.length_a   1.000
_cell.length_b   1.000
_cell.length_c   1.000
_cell.angle_alpha   90.00
_cell.angle_beta   90.00
_cell.angle_gamma   90.00
#
_symmetry.space_group_name_H-M   'P 1'
#
loop_
_entity.id
_entity.type
_entity.pdbx_description
1 polymer ?
#
loop_
_entity_poly.entity_id
_entity_poly.type
_entity_poly.pdbx_seq_one_letter_code
_entity_poly.pdbx_strand_id
1 'polypeptide(L)'
;RGRSSVHWPVWGGSETDGGGQINSLWFVRHYSPSQARHGIGRSVVSGLKWANEKYERFLQRRFPRFYVIYHTFMRGFRLLFQDGKELRRIVARMLSERIEHQNLPYRDMEKIRLVRRDLIKAIPLVILSIPPFANYVVFILMYLYPRQLLIRHFWTPQQLVEFQGVYHAQRAQHHWAIVKGMENTSTSVQDSRLKSRLTELCSKVRSGVHPVVSDVHAVRTLFSGPPLGIKRMYANQMRHLCALLFLTPRLPGFWIGRRLNSHAFELMQLDRAIVRLGLHQLNDAELREACYVRGLNPDRLSPGQCREWLTQWLQFSTHLKESETSLYLHCMVLLTVNFPKHPSH
;
A
#
# COMPACT_ATOMS: atom_id res chain seq x y z
N ARG A 1 10.17 28.64 -22.71
CA ARG A 1 8.72 28.44 -22.99
C ARG A 1 8.00 28.13 -21.68
N GLY A 2 7.17 29.07 -21.22
CA GLY A 2 5.95 28.84 -20.42
C GLY A 2 6.07 28.38 -18.97
N ARG A 3 6.20 29.32 -18.02
CA ARG A 3 5.54 29.23 -16.70
C ARG A 3 4.24 30.04 -16.82
N SER A 4 3.09 29.40 -16.66
CA SER A 4 1.81 30.10 -16.44
C SER A 4 1.47 30.06 -14.95
N SER A 5 1.74 31.18 -14.28
CA SER A 5 1.14 31.57 -13.01
C SER A 5 -0.24 32.14 -13.32
N VAL A 6 -1.30 31.55 -12.77
CA VAL A 6 -2.67 32.04 -12.91
C VAL A 6 -2.94 33.07 -11.80
N HIS A 7 -3.16 34.29 -12.26
CA HIS A 7 -3.65 35.46 -11.53
C HIS A 7 -5.09 35.23 -11.04
N TRP A 8 -5.42 35.71 -9.83
CA TRP A 8 -6.79 36.04 -9.45
C TRP A 8 -7.01 37.57 -9.57
N PRO A 9 -8.21 38.04 -9.94
CA PRO A 9 -8.46 39.44 -10.25
C PRO A 9 -8.72 40.28 -8.99
N VAL A 10 -8.09 41.45 -8.96
CA VAL A 10 -8.42 42.60 -8.11
C VAL A 10 -9.58 43.34 -8.78
N TRP A 11 -10.70 43.47 -8.09
CA TRP A 11 -11.79 44.37 -8.49
C TRP A 11 -11.55 45.72 -7.83
N GLY A 12 -11.21 46.72 -8.65
CA GLY A 12 -11.27 48.13 -8.28
C GLY A 12 -12.70 48.64 -8.35
N GLY A 13 -13.09 49.42 -7.36
CA GLY A 13 -14.30 50.23 -7.35
C GLY A 13 -13.91 51.66 -7.06
N SER A 14 -14.18 52.53 -8.03
CA SER A 14 -13.98 53.98 -8.01
C SER A 14 -15.00 54.70 -7.13
N GLU A 15 -14.57 55.84 -6.57
CA GLU A 15 -15.32 56.83 -5.79
C GLU A 15 -16.62 57.32 -6.45
N THR A 16 -17.61 57.64 -5.61
CA THR A 16 -18.33 58.92 -5.67
C THR A 16 -18.82 59.32 -4.27
N ASP A 17 -18.78 60.63 -4.07
CA ASP A 17 -18.85 61.45 -2.87
C ASP A 17 -20.27 61.63 -2.28
N GLY A 18 -20.36 62.16 -1.05
CA GLY A 18 -21.56 62.90 -0.60
C GLY A 18 -22.17 62.56 0.78
N GLY A 19 -21.71 63.26 1.81
CA GLY A 19 -22.58 64.07 2.70
C GLY A 19 -23.39 63.41 3.84
N GLY A 20 -23.25 63.97 5.05
CA GLY A 20 -24.36 64.11 6.00
C GLY A 20 -24.19 63.46 7.39
N GLN A 21 -24.11 64.30 8.41
CA GLN A 21 -24.10 63.99 9.85
C GLN A 21 -25.25 63.05 10.30
N ILE A 22 -25.04 62.33 11.43
CA ILE A 22 -25.86 62.45 12.66
C ILE A 22 -25.25 61.59 13.79
N ASN A 23 -25.13 62.21 14.96
CA ASN A 23 -24.82 61.63 16.26
C ASN A 23 -25.77 60.48 16.65
N SER A 24 -25.28 59.42 17.28
CA SER A 24 -25.68 59.02 18.64
C SER A 24 -25.09 57.67 19.06
N LEU A 25 -24.65 57.65 20.32
CA LEU A 25 -24.08 56.53 21.06
C LEU A 25 -25.11 55.42 21.37
N TRP A 26 -24.57 54.27 21.82
CA TRP A 26 -25.21 53.16 22.58
C TRP A 26 -25.65 51.91 21.80
N PHE A 27 -24.75 50.93 21.64
CA PHE A 27 -24.63 49.79 22.57
C PHE A 27 -23.56 48.82 22.08
N VAL A 28 -22.53 48.62 22.90
CA VAL A 28 -21.61 47.48 22.80
C VAL A 28 -22.40 46.22 23.15
N ARG A 29 -22.53 45.29 22.20
CA ARG A 29 -22.82 43.90 22.52
C ARG A 29 -21.89 43.00 21.73
N HIS A 30 -20.77 42.65 22.37
CA HIS A 30 -19.88 41.58 21.91
C HIS A 30 -20.68 40.28 21.74
N TYR A 31 -20.97 39.90 20.50
CA TYR A 31 -21.33 38.52 20.17
C TYR A 31 -20.05 37.77 19.81
N SER A 32 -19.55 36.99 20.77
CA SER A 32 -18.47 36.02 20.57
C SER A 32 -19.07 34.72 19.98
N PRO A 33 -18.74 34.29 18.74
CA PRO A 33 -19.43 33.18 18.07
C PRO A 33 -18.73 31.82 18.27
N SER A 34 -18.11 31.56 19.42
CA SER A 34 -17.31 30.34 19.63
C SER A 34 -18.02 29.20 20.38
N GLN A 35 -19.04 29.47 21.20
CA GLN A 35 -19.72 28.44 22.01
C GLN A 35 -20.93 27.76 21.34
N ALA A 36 -21.63 28.44 20.41
CA ALA A 36 -22.86 27.90 19.80
C ALA A 36 -22.61 26.70 18.85
N ARG A 37 -21.42 26.59 18.25
CA ARG A 37 -21.06 25.46 17.36
C ARG A 37 -20.89 24.13 18.10
N HIS A 38 -20.56 24.17 19.40
CA HIS A 38 -20.36 22.95 20.20
C HIS A 38 -21.68 22.35 20.71
N GLY A 39 -22.70 23.17 21.00
CA GLY A 39 -24.00 22.71 21.48
C GLY A 39 -24.85 22.04 20.40
N ILE A 40 -24.91 22.65 19.19
CA ILE A 40 -25.69 22.13 18.06
C ILE A 40 -25.13 20.78 17.59
N GLY A 41 -23.81 20.63 17.56
CA GLY A 41 -23.16 19.34 17.23
C GLY A 41 -23.55 18.21 18.19
N ARG A 42 -23.70 18.47 19.50
CA ARG A 42 -24.09 17.44 20.49
C ARG A 42 -25.55 17.02 20.35
N SER A 43 -26.47 17.95 20.09
CA SER A 43 -27.89 17.62 19.88
C SER A 43 -28.12 16.86 18.57
N VAL A 44 -27.40 17.22 17.50
CA VAL A 44 -27.46 16.49 16.22
C VAL A 44 -26.84 15.10 16.35
N VAL A 45 -25.72 14.96 17.07
CA VAL A 45 -25.09 13.65 17.33
C VAL A 45 -25.97 12.75 18.21
N SER A 46 -26.66 13.30 19.21
CA SER A 46 -27.59 12.52 20.05
C SER A 46 -28.84 12.10 19.29
N GLY A 47 -29.40 12.96 18.43
CA GLY A 47 -30.50 12.60 17.52
C GLY A 47 -30.13 11.50 16.53
N LEU A 48 -28.92 11.57 15.94
CA LEU A 48 -28.38 10.54 15.05
C LEU A 48 -28.16 9.20 15.78
N LYS A 49 -27.66 9.23 17.01
CA LYS A 49 -27.49 8.02 17.85
C LYS A 49 -28.83 7.35 18.15
N TRP A 50 -29.83 8.14 18.56
CA TRP A 50 -31.18 7.63 18.84
C TRP A 50 -31.84 7.02 17.60
N ALA A 51 -31.72 7.68 16.44
CA ALA A 51 -32.23 7.16 15.18
C ALA A 51 -31.55 5.84 14.78
N ASN A 52 -30.23 5.74 14.97
CA ASN A 52 -29.47 4.53 14.68
C ASN A 52 -29.87 3.37 15.62
N GLU A 53 -30.03 3.61 16.92
CA GLU A 53 -30.46 2.58 17.89
C GLU A 53 -31.88 2.07 17.63
N LYS A 54 -32.78 2.95 17.18
CA LYS A 54 -34.15 2.56 16.80
C LYS A 54 -34.14 1.72 15.53
N TYR A 55 -33.27 2.07 14.57
CA TYR A 55 -33.08 1.32 13.34
C TYR A 55 -32.47 -0.07 13.59
N GLU A 56 -31.46 -0.17 14.47
CA GLU A 56 -30.86 -1.44 14.88
C GLU A 56 -31.88 -2.36 15.56
N ARG A 57 -32.69 -1.84 16.49
CA ARG A 57 -33.77 -2.59 17.15
C ARG A 57 -34.87 -3.04 16.19
N PHE A 58 -35.19 -2.23 15.18
CA PHE A 58 -36.17 -2.58 14.15
C PHE A 58 -35.65 -3.70 13.24
N LEU A 59 -34.39 -3.60 12.79
CA LEU A 59 -33.74 -4.61 11.96
C LEU A 59 -33.60 -5.95 12.70
N GLN A 60 -33.21 -5.94 13.97
CA GLN A 60 -33.07 -7.16 14.79
C GLN A 60 -34.39 -7.92 14.93
N ARG A 61 -35.52 -7.20 15.04
CA ARG A 61 -36.84 -7.79 15.28
C ARG A 61 -37.52 -8.32 14.02
N ARG A 62 -37.21 -7.74 12.85
CA ARG A 62 -37.85 -8.10 11.58
C ARG A 62 -36.98 -8.97 10.67
N PHE A 63 -35.66 -8.84 10.72
CA PHE A 63 -34.72 -9.54 9.84
C PHE A 63 -33.41 -9.93 10.57
N PRO A 64 -33.42 -10.99 11.40
CA PRO A 64 -32.26 -11.36 12.23
C PRO A 64 -31.01 -11.70 11.42
N ARG A 65 -31.15 -12.32 10.24
CA ARG A 65 -30.01 -12.62 9.35
C ARG A 65 -29.40 -11.35 8.72
N PHE A 66 -30.22 -10.37 8.38
CA PHE A 66 -29.75 -9.09 7.83
C PHE A 66 -29.05 -8.25 8.91
N TYR A 67 -29.53 -8.30 10.16
CA TYR A 67 -28.91 -7.61 11.29
C TYR A 67 -27.46 -8.05 11.52
N VAL A 68 -27.17 -9.35 11.45
CA VAL A 68 -25.78 -9.87 11.61
C VAL A 68 -24.86 -9.32 10.52
N ILE A 69 -25.32 -9.29 9.26
CA ILE A 69 -24.55 -8.77 8.12
C ILE A 69 -24.35 -7.25 8.27
N TYR A 70 -25.42 -6.51 8.57
CA TYR A 70 -25.38 -5.07 8.78
C TYR A 70 -24.46 -4.67 9.95
N HIS A 71 -24.57 -5.35 11.09
CA HIS A 71 -23.72 -5.07 12.26
C HIS A 71 -22.25 -5.38 11.96
N THR A 72 -21.96 -6.48 11.28
CA THR A 72 -20.59 -6.84 10.87
C THR A 72 -20.01 -5.79 9.90
N PHE A 73 -20.83 -5.32 8.96
CA PHE A 73 -20.45 -4.27 8.02
C PHE A 73 -20.19 -2.93 8.72
N MET A 74 -21.12 -2.48 9.56
CA MET A 74 -20.99 -1.24 10.31
C MET A 74 -19.79 -1.27 11.26
N ARG A 75 -19.51 -2.43 11.88
CA ARG A 75 -18.33 -2.62 12.73
C ARG A 75 -17.04 -2.37 11.94
N GLY A 76 -16.88 -2.99 10.78
CA GLY A 76 -15.66 -2.77 10.01
C GLY A 76 -15.59 -1.41 9.31
N PHE A 77 -16.72 -0.77 8.98
CA PHE A 77 -16.73 0.62 8.51
C PHE A 77 -16.25 1.58 9.61
N ARG A 78 -16.67 1.37 10.87
CA ARG A 78 -16.15 2.12 12.03
C ARG A 78 -14.65 1.94 12.18
N LEU A 79 -14.13 0.71 12.05
CA LEU A 79 -12.69 0.42 12.11
C LEU A 79 -11.94 1.13 10.97
N LEU A 80 -12.43 1.05 9.73
CA LEU A 80 -11.85 1.79 8.59
C LEU A 80 -11.81 3.30 8.83
N PHE A 81 -12.85 3.86 9.44
CA PHE A 81 -12.89 5.28 9.76
C PHE A 81 -11.87 5.65 10.85
N GLN A 82 -11.67 4.77 11.84
CA GLN A 82 -10.63 4.94 12.86
C GLN A 82 -9.23 4.92 12.23
N ASP A 83 -8.95 3.95 11.35
CA ASP A 83 -7.70 3.85 10.60
C ASP A 83 -7.48 5.11 9.73
N GLY A 84 -8.52 5.59 9.04
CA GLY A 84 -8.46 6.82 8.25
C GLY A 84 -8.23 8.07 9.10
N LYS A 85 -8.71 8.09 10.35
CA LYS A 85 -8.42 9.16 11.32
C LYS A 85 -6.99 9.07 11.85
N GLU A 86 -6.46 7.87 12.07
CA GLU A 86 -5.05 7.66 12.42
C GLU A 86 -4.12 8.09 11.28
N LEU A 87 -4.43 7.67 10.05
CA LEU A 87 -3.70 8.09 8.87
C LEU A 87 -3.67 9.61 8.74
N ARG A 88 -4.82 10.28 8.92
CA ARG A 88 -4.89 11.75 8.94
C ARG A 88 -4.02 12.36 10.03
N ARG A 89 -3.96 11.76 11.23
CA ARG A 89 -3.07 12.22 12.31
C ARG A 89 -1.60 12.07 11.92
N ILE A 90 -1.21 10.95 11.33
CA ILE A 90 0.17 10.73 10.86
C ILE A 90 0.51 11.73 9.76
N VAL A 91 -0.36 11.93 8.77
CA VAL A 91 -0.16 12.91 7.69
C VAL A 91 -0.12 14.34 8.21
N ALA A 92 -0.97 14.69 9.18
CA ALA A 92 -0.94 16.01 9.81
C ALA A 92 0.37 16.24 10.58
N ARG A 93 0.90 15.24 11.29
CA ARG A 93 2.22 15.31 11.93
C ARG A 93 3.33 15.47 10.90
N MET A 94 3.33 14.69 9.82
CA MET A 94 4.29 14.85 8.72
C MET A 94 4.31 16.26 8.15
N LEU A 95 3.12 16.84 7.90
CA LEU A 95 2.99 18.19 7.36
C LEU A 95 3.40 19.27 8.36
N SER A 96 3.05 19.09 9.64
CA SER A 96 3.37 20.04 10.71
C SER A 96 4.86 20.05 11.06
N GLU A 97 5.49 18.88 11.09
CA GLU A 97 6.88 18.68 11.52
C GLU A 97 7.86 18.64 10.33
N ARG A 98 7.35 18.79 9.09
CA ARG A 98 8.12 18.65 7.82
C ARG A 98 8.95 17.37 7.75
N ILE A 99 8.48 16.30 8.38
CA ILE A 99 9.17 15.01 8.35
C ILE A 99 8.97 14.40 6.96
N GLU A 100 10.08 14.17 6.27
CA GLU A 100 10.06 13.44 5.00
C GLU A 100 9.55 12.02 5.20
N HIS A 101 8.85 11.49 4.19
CA HIS A 101 8.29 10.12 4.23
C HIS A 101 9.34 9.04 4.57
N GLN A 102 10.61 9.29 4.20
CA GLN A 102 11.73 8.39 4.42
C GLN A 102 12.18 8.31 5.89
N ASN A 103 11.79 9.27 6.74
CA ASN A 103 12.22 9.38 8.13
C ASN A 103 11.16 8.88 9.12
N LEU A 104 10.02 8.38 8.63
CA LEU A 104 8.97 7.85 9.51
C LEU A 104 9.38 6.54 10.19
N PRO A 105 8.82 6.27 11.38
CA PRO A 105 8.96 4.97 12.00
C PRO A 105 8.28 3.90 11.14
N TYR A 106 8.86 2.70 11.16
CA TYR A 106 8.40 1.55 10.36
C TYR A 106 6.87 1.31 10.49
N ARG A 107 6.35 1.31 11.71
CA ARG A 107 4.93 1.06 12.00
C ARG A 107 4.00 2.06 11.33
N ASP A 108 4.39 3.33 11.28
CA ASP A 108 3.57 4.37 10.64
C ASP A 108 3.63 4.25 9.11
N MET A 109 4.79 3.93 8.54
CA MET A 109 4.94 3.70 7.10
C MET A 109 4.12 2.49 6.63
N GLU A 110 4.20 1.38 7.35
CA GLU A 110 3.44 0.17 7.03
C GLU A 110 1.92 0.41 7.12
N LYS A 111 1.48 1.11 8.17
CA LYS A 111 0.08 1.54 8.31
C LYS A 111 -0.38 2.40 7.14
N ILE A 112 0.40 3.42 6.74
CA ILE A 112 0.07 4.27 5.58
C ILE A 112 -0.13 3.42 4.33
N ARG A 113 0.78 2.49 4.06
CA ARG A 113 0.72 1.62 2.89
C ARG A 113 -0.51 0.72 2.88
N LEU A 114 -0.81 0.08 4.02
CA LEU A 114 -1.97 -0.80 4.17
C LEU A 114 -3.27 -0.02 3.99
N VAL A 115 -3.44 1.10 4.71
CA VAL A 115 -4.65 1.93 4.66
C VAL A 115 -4.85 2.53 3.27
N ARG A 116 -3.78 2.97 2.59
CA ARG A 116 -3.88 3.50 1.23
C ARG A 116 -4.39 2.43 0.26
N ARG A 117 -3.88 1.20 0.35
CA ARG A 117 -4.32 0.09 -0.50
C ARG A 117 -5.79 -0.23 -0.26
N ASP A 118 -6.20 -0.25 1.00
CA ASP A 118 -7.57 -0.56 1.40
C ASP A 118 -8.55 0.56 1.02
N LEU A 119 -8.13 1.82 1.11
CA LEU A 119 -8.92 2.98 0.65
C LEU A 119 -9.13 2.96 -0.87
N ILE A 120 -8.10 2.65 -1.66
CA ILE A 120 -8.22 2.54 -3.12
C ILE A 120 -9.24 1.46 -3.50
N LYS A 121 -9.27 0.33 -2.77
CA LYS A 121 -10.29 -0.72 -2.96
C LYS A 121 -11.69 -0.28 -2.56
N ALA A 122 -11.82 0.62 -1.57
CA ALA A 122 -13.11 1.13 -1.11
C ALA A 122 -13.73 2.18 -2.05
N ILE A 123 -12.93 2.91 -2.85
CA ILE A 123 -13.44 3.97 -3.74
C ILE A 123 -14.52 3.47 -4.72
N PRO A 124 -14.31 2.38 -5.49
CA PRO A 124 -15.34 1.84 -6.37
C PRO A 124 -16.61 1.42 -5.62
N LEU A 125 -16.45 0.87 -4.41
CA LEU A 125 -17.57 0.47 -3.55
C LEU A 125 -18.43 1.67 -3.16
N VAL A 126 -17.80 2.77 -2.77
CA VAL A 126 -18.48 4.01 -2.39
C VAL A 126 -19.21 4.61 -3.60
N ILE A 127 -18.57 4.67 -4.77
CA ILE A 127 -19.19 5.18 -6.00
C ILE A 127 -20.41 4.33 -6.39
N LEU A 128 -20.28 3.00 -6.31
CA LEU A 128 -21.37 2.07 -6.60
C LEU A 128 -22.53 2.20 -5.59
N SER A 129 -22.29 2.73 -4.38
CA SER A 129 -23.31 2.91 -3.34
C SER A 129 -24.08 4.23 -3.44
N ILE A 130 -23.71 5.14 -4.35
CA ILE A 130 -24.37 6.45 -4.52
C ILE A 130 -25.83 6.30 -4.95
N PRO A 131 -26.18 5.44 -5.92
CA PRO A 131 -27.57 5.26 -6.32
C PRO A 131 -28.39 4.60 -5.21
N PRO A 132 -29.60 5.09 -4.90
CA PRO A 132 -30.54 4.31 -4.10
C PRO A 132 -30.76 2.96 -4.80
N PHE A 133 -30.90 1.87 -4.04
CA PHE A 133 -30.94 0.45 -4.50
C PHE A 133 -29.60 -0.25 -4.77
N ALA A 134 -28.53 0.45 -5.14
CA ALA A 134 -27.24 -0.19 -5.40
C ALA A 134 -26.56 -0.74 -4.13
N ASN A 135 -26.99 -0.27 -2.96
CA ASN A 135 -26.56 -0.79 -1.66
C ASN A 135 -26.77 -2.31 -1.53
N TYR A 136 -27.89 -2.86 -2.00
CA TYR A 136 -28.14 -4.31 -1.95
C TYR A 136 -27.20 -5.09 -2.86
N VAL A 137 -26.89 -4.54 -4.04
CA VAL A 137 -25.92 -5.12 -4.97
C VAL A 137 -24.53 -5.13 -4.34
N VAL A 138 -24.14 -4.05 -3.67
CA VAL A 138 -22.89 -3.95 -2.92
C VAL A 138 -22.80 -5.03 -1.83
N PHE A 139 -23.87 -5.27 -1.07
CA PHE A 139 -23.90 -6.35 -0.07
C PHE A 139 -23.77 -7.75 -0.69
N ILE A 140 -24.45 -8.00 -1.81
CA ILE A 140 -24.34 -9.28 -2.55
C ILE A 140 -22.92 -9.47 -3.08
N LEU A 141 -22.34 -8.44 -3.70
CA LEU A 141 -20.98 -8.48 -4.23
C LEU A 141 -19.96 -8.69 -3.10
N MET A 142 -20.15 -8.06 -1.95
CA MET A 142 -19.29 -8.23 -0.78
C MET A 142 -19.32 -9.67 -0.24
N TYR A 143 -20.48 -10.33 -0.27
CA TYR A 143 -20.63 -11.73 0.11
C TYR A 143 -19.98 -12.69 -0.91
N LEU A 144 -20.15 -12.43 -2.21
CA LEU A 144 -19.62 -13.27 -3.29
C LEU A 144 -18.12 -13.06 -3.54
N TYR A 145 -17.62 -11.84 -3.36
CA TYR A 145 -16.24 -11.43 -3.64
C TYR A 145 -15.55 -10.81 -2.41
N PRO A 146 -15.47 -11.54 -1.28
CA PRO A 146 -14.88 -11.03 -0.04
C PRO A 146 -13.41 -10.60 -0.24
N ARG A 147 -12.64 -11.28 -1.09
CA ARG A 147 -11.22 -10.98 -1.34
C ARG A 147 -10.98 -9.63 -2.02
N GLN A 148 -11.90 -9.21 -2.89
CA GLN A 148 -11.72 -8.01 -3.72
C GLN A 148 -12.32 -6.77 -3.06
N LEU A 149 -13.42 -6.94 -2.33
CA LEU A 149 -14.22 -5.84 -1.80
C LEU A 149 -14.07 -5.65 -0.28
N LEU A 150 -13.72 -6.69 0.47
CA LEU A 150 -13.46 -6.53 1.91
C LEU A 150 -12.03 -6.05 2.14
N ILE A 151 -11.94 -5.07 3.03
CA ILE A 151 -10.70 -4.54 3.58
C ILE A 151 -10.08 -5.57 4.53
N ARG A 152 -8.75 -5.55 4.70
CA ARG A 152 -8.00 -6.53 5.52
C ARG A 152 -8.53 -6.66 6.96
N HIS A 153 -9.08 -5.59 7.53
CA HIS A 153 -9.71 -5.57 8.86
C HIS A 153 -11.02 -6.37 8.99
N PHE A 154 -11.67 -6.71 7.89
CA PHE A 154 -12.91 -7.50 7.91
C PHE A 154 -12.65 -9.00 7.77
N TRP A 155 -11.40 -9.40 7.49
CA TRP A 155 -11.06 -10.81 7.32
C TRP A 155 -10.83 -11.47 8.68
N THR A 156 -11.34 -12.68 8.85
CA THR A 156 -10.94 -13.51 9.98
C THR A 156 -9.46 -13.89 9.85
N PRO A 157 -8.75 -14.19 10.95
CA PRO A 157 -7.36 -14.65 10.87
C PRO A 157 -7.17 -15.86 9.93
N GLN A 158 -8.15 -16.76 9.88
CA GLN A 158 -8.15 -17.91 8.97
C GLN A 158 -8.31 -17.48 7.51
N GLN A 159 -9.24 -16.58 7.21
CA GLN A 159 -9.43 -16.03 5.85
C GLN A 159 -8.19 -15.28 5.36
N LEU A 160 -7.51 -14.56 6.25
CA LEU A 160 -6.28 -13.85 5.92
C LEU A 160 -5.21 -14.82 5.39
N VAL A 161 -4.97 -15.92 6.11
CA VAL A 161 -4.01 -16.96 5.72
C VAL A 161 -4.42 -17.60 4.40
N GLU A 162 -5.69 -18.00 4.25
CA GLU A 162 -6.19 -18.60 3.01
C GLU A 162 -5.99 -17.66 1.80
N PHE A 163 -6.36 -16.38 1.95
CA PHE A 163 -6.23 -15.41 0.87
C PHE A 163 -4.77 -15.09 0.56
N GLN A 164 -3.91 -14.99 1.58
CA GLN A 164 -2.47 -14.87 1.41
C GLN A 164 -1.89 -16.06 0.65
N GLY A 165 -2.34 -17.27 0.94
CA GLY A 165 -1.99 -18.48 0.18
C GLY A 165 -2.38 -18.39 -1.30
N VAL A 166 -3.62 -17.98 -1.60
CA VAL A 166 -4.07 -17.81 -2.99
C VAL A 166 -3.27 -16.74 -3.74
N TYR A 167 -3.05 -15.60 -3.10
CA TYR A 167 -2.24 -14.51 -3.68
C TYR A 167 -0.78 -14.92 -3.88
N HIS A 168 -0.22 -15.70 -2.96
CA HIS A 168 1.12 -16.26 -3.13
C HIS A 168 1.18 -17.26 -4.29
N ALA A 169 0.18 -18.14 -4.44
CA ALA A 169 0.10 -19.06 -5.58
C ALA A 169 0.04 -18.30 -6.92
N GLN A 170 -0.69 -17.18 -6.98
CA GLN A 170 -0.71 -16.31 -8.16
C GLN A 170 0.66 -15.67 -8.45
N ARG A 171 1.41 -15.24 -7.42
CA ARG A 171 2.79 -14.76 -7.59
C ARG A 171 3.70 -15.86 -8.12
N ALA A 172 3.58 -17.07 -7.57
CA ALA A 172 4.38 -18.23 -7.93
C ALA A 172 4.27 -18.62 -9.41
N GLN A 173 3.11 -18.43 -10.04
CA GLN A 173 2.91 -18.65 -11.48
C GLN A 173 3.85 -17.82 -12.36
N HIS A 174 4.33 -16.68 -11.86
CA HIS A 174 5.20 -15.77 -12.61
C HIS A 174 6.69 -15.91 -12.29
N HIS A 175 7.06 -16.67 -11.25
CA HIS A 175 8.45 -16.80 -10.81
C HIS A 175 9.35 -17.33 -11.94
N TRP A 176 8.96 -18.43 -12.58
CA TRP A 176 9.75 -19.03 -13.66
C TRP A 176 9.78 -18.20 -14.94
N ALA A 177 8.71 -17.46 -15.23
CA ALA A 177 8.69 -16.53 -16.35
C ALA A 177 9.70 -15.38 -16.17
N ILE A 178 9.89 -14.92 -14.93
CA ILE A 178 10.86 -13.88 -14.58
C ILE A 178 12.29 -14.42 -14.69
N VAL A 179 12.56 -15.61 -14.14
CA VAL A 179 13.88 -16.26 -14.23
C VAL A 179 14.25 -16.52 -15.70
N LYS A 180 13.34 -17.11 -16.48
CA LYS A 180 13.53 -17.32 -17.92
C LYS A 180 13.72 -16.00 -18.67
N GLY A 181 13.00 -14.95 -18.26
CA GLY A 181 13.15 -13.60 -18.78
C GLY A 181 14.59 -13.10 -18.61
N MET A 182 15.13 -13.17 -17.38
CA MET A 182 16.50 -12.74 -17.10
C MET A 182 17.53 -13.51 -17.93
N GLU A 183 17.37 -14.82 -18.09
CA GLU A 183 18.26 -15.63 -18.92
C GLU A 183 18.21 -15.25 -20.40
N ASN A 184 17.01 -15.08 -20.95
CA ASN A 184 16.88 -14.64 -22.33
C ASN A 184 17.59 -13.31 -22.53
N THR A 185 17.43 -12.38 -21.59
CA THR A 185 18.09 -11.07 -21.62
C THR A 185 19.59 -11.15 -21.37
N SER A 186 20.08 -12.18 -20.67
CA SER A 186 21.53 -12.40 -20.45
C SER A 186 22.28 -12.60 -21.77
N THR A 187 21.62 -13.12 -22.80
CA THR A 187 22.23 -13.30 -24.14
C THR A 187 22.65 -11.99 -24.80
N SER A 188 21.94 -10.89 -24.49
CA SER A 188 22.18 -9.55 -25.02
C SER A 188 23.18 -8.73 -24.20
N VAL A 189 23.71 -9.28 -23.10
CA VAL A 189 24.73 -8.62 -22.27
C VAL A 189 26.08 -8.69 -22.98
N GLN A 190 26.69 -7.53 -23.22
CA GLN A 190 27.98 -7.41 -23.91
C GLN A 190 29.16 -7.86 -23.03
N ASP A 191 29.12 -7.55 -21.74
CA ASP A 191 30.16 -7.94 -20.79
C ASP A 191 30.08 -9.45 -20.48
N SER A 192 31.07 -10.21 -20.95
CA SER A 192 31.16 -11.66 -20.78
C SER A 192 31.17 -12.09 -19.31
N ARG A 193 31.82 -11.33 -18.42
CA ARG A 193 31.91 -11.66 -16.98
C ARG A 193 30.56 -11.48 -16.31
N LEU A 194 29.88 -10.36 -16.57
CA LEU A 194 28.54 -10.10 -16.02
C LEU A 194 27.50 -11.06 -16.60
N LYS A 195 27.60 -11.39 -17.89
CA LYS A 195 26.78 -12.40 -18.54
C LYS A 195 26.91 -13.75 -17.86
N SER A 196 28.14 -14.25 -17.69
CA SER A 196 28.43 -15.52 -17.03
C SER A 196 27.85 -15.56 -15.61
N ARG A 197 28.06 -14.50 -14.80
CA ARG A 197 27.49 -14.40 -13.45
C ARG A 197 25.96 -14.42 -13.42
N LEU A 198 25.31 -13.72 -14.35
CA LEU A 198 23.85 -13.71 -14.43
C LEU A 198 23.30 -15.09 -14.84
N THR A 199 23.93 -15.75 -15.80
CA THR A 199 23.56 -17.10 -16.22
C THR A 199 23.77 -18.11 -15.10
N GLU A 200 24.89 -18.02 -14.37
CA GLU A 200 25.17 -18.87 -13.20
C GLU A 200 24.13 -18.66 -12.10
N LEU A 201 23.77 -17.40 -11.79
CA LEU A 201 22.74 -17.07 -10.81
C LEU A 201 21.38 -17.68 -11.19
N CYS A 202 20.98 -17.58 -12.46
CA CYS A 202 19.73 -18.16 -12.93
C CYS A 202 19.76 -19.70 -12.92
N SER A 203 20.91 -20.29 -13.27
CA SER A 203 21.13 -21.74 -13.21
C SER A 203 21.04 -22.28 -11.77
N LYS A 204 21.69 -21.60 -10.81
CA LYS A 204 21.59 -21.90 -9.37
C LYS A 204 20.13 -21.87 -8.88
N VAL A 205 19.37 -20.86 -9.27
CA VAL A 205 17.96 -20.77 -8.87
C VAL A 205 17.13 -21.88 -9.52
N ARG A 206 17.40 -22.23 -10.79
CA ARG A 206 16.74 -23.36 -11.46
C ARG A 206 17.07 -24.71 -10.82
N SER A 207 18.30 -24.91 -10.37
CA SER A 207 18.72 -26.16 -9.72
C SER A 207 18.18 -26.32 -8.30
N GLY A 208 17.37 -25.37 -7.81
CA GLY A 208 16.80 -25.42 -6.46
C GLY A 208 17.71 -24.85 -5.38
N VAL A 209 18.84 -24.23 -5.74
CA VAL A 209 19.77 -23.63 -4.79
C VAL A 209 19.31 -22.22 -4.41
N HIS A 210 19.27 -21.93 -3.10
CA HIS A 210 19.04 -20.58 -2.60
C HIS A 210 20.29 -19.71 -2.84
N PRO A 211 20.20 -18.63 -3.64
CA PRO A 211 21.36 -17.84 -4.00
C PRO A 211 21.89 -17.03 -2.82
N VAL A 212 23.22 -16.84 -2.79
CA VAL A 212 23.88 -16.01 -1.77
C VAL A 212 23.73 -14.52 -2.14
N VAL A 213 23.56 -13.66 -1.14
CA VAL A 213 23.41 -12.21 -1.33
C VAL A 213 24.59 -11.59 -2.12
N SER A 214 25.81 -12.12 -1.95
CA SER A 214 26.99 -11.69 -2.71
C SER A 214 26.85 -11.91 -4.23
N ASP A 215 26.29 -13.05 -4.63
CA ASP A 215 26.11 -13.43 -6.04
C ASP A 215 25.11 -12.48 -6.71
N VAL A 216 24.07 -12.09 -5.96
CA VAL A 216 23.06 -11.11 -6.40
C VAL A 216 23.67 -9.71 -6.54
N HIS A 217 24.48 -9.27 -5.58
CA HIS A 217 25.16 -7.97 -5.68
C HIS A 217 26.15 -7.90 -6.85
N ALA A 218 26.77 -9.02 -7.21
CA ALA A 218 27.73 -9.09 -8.30
C ALA A 218 27.14 -8.75 -9.68
N VAL A 219 25.82 -8.83 -9.85
CA VAL A 219 25.10 -8.53 -11.10
C VAL A 219 24.34 -7.20 -11.08
N ARG A 220 24.43 -6.41 -10.00
CA ARG A 220 23.59 -5.21 -9.77
C ARG A 220 23.64 -4.16 -10.88
N THR A 221 24.79 -4.01 -11.53
CA THR A 221 25.00 -3.00 -12.58
C THR A 221 24.11 -3.25 -13.79
N LEU A 222 23.75 -4.51 -14.07
CA LEU A 222 22.84 -4.89 -15.16
C LEU A 222 21.41 -4.37 -14.96
N PHE A 223 21.02 -4.09 -13.71
CA PHE A 223 19.68 -3.70 -13.31
C PHE A 223 19.50 -2.19 -13.11
N SER A 224 20.59 -1.42 -13.13
CA SER A 224 20.54 0.06 -13.13
C SER A 224 20.22 0.63 -14.51
N GLY A 225 20.63 -0.05 -15.57
CA GLY A 225 20.58 0.41 -16.95
C GLY A 225 20.09 -0.66 -17.92
N PRO A 226 20.29 -0.50 -19.24
CA PRO A 226 20.06 -1.62 -20.16
C PRO A 226 20.98 -2.80 -19.79
N PRO A 227 20.51 -4.05 -19.90
CA PRO A 227 19.22 -4.46 -20.47
C PRO A 227 18.10 -4.70 -19.43
N LEU A 228 18.40 -4.81 -18.13
CA LEU A 228 17.43 -5.24 -17.11
C LEU A 228 16.83 -4.10 -16.28
N GLY A 229 17.22 -2.85 -16.48
CA GLY A 229 16.63 -1.70 -15.77
C GLY A 229 15.18 -1.47 -16.15
N ILE A 230 14.32 -1.09 -15.18
CA ILE A 230 12.86 -0.97 -15.37
C ILE A 230 12.48 -0.08 -16.56
N LYS A 231 13.24 0.99 -16.84
CA LYS A 231 12.94 1.90 -17.96
C LYS A 231 13.23 1.30 -19.34
N ARG A 232 14.08 0.27 -19.43
CA ARG A 232 14.54 -0.33 -20.69
C ARG A 232 14.17 -1.80 -20.85
N MET A 233 13.63 -2.41 -19.79
CA MET A 233 13.14 -3.77 -19.78
C MET A 233 11.98 -3.96 -20.77
N TYR A 234 11.89 -5.15 -21.36
CA TYR A 234 10.76 -5.53 -22.21
C TYR A 234 9.43 -5.50 -21.45
N ALA A 235 8.38 -5.03 -22.10
CA ALA A 235 7.05 -4.92 -21.49
C ALA A 235 6.51 -6.26 -20.95
N ASN A 236 6.82 -7.38 -21.61
CA ASN A 236 6.42 -8.71 -21.15
C ASN A 236 7.02 -9.06 -19.78
N GLN A 237 8.31 -8.79 -19.58
CA GLN A 237 8.97 -9.01 -18.28
C GLN A 237 8.40 -8.09 -17.19
N MET A 238 8.18 -6.82 -17.52
CA MET A 238 7.56 -5.88 -16.58
C MET A 238 6.15 -6.32 -16.15
N ARG A 239 5.36 -6.95 -17.04
CA ARG A 239 4.03 -7.47 -16.69
C ARG A 239 4.11 -8.61 -15.66
N HIS A 240 5.11 -9.47 -15.75
CA HIS A 240 5.34 -10.51 -14.75
C HIS A 240 5.75 -9.91 -13.40
N LEU A 241 6.60 -8.87 -13.40
CA LEU A 241 6.95 -8.13 -12.18
C LEU A 241 5.75 -7.40 -11.56
N CYS A 242 4.84 -6.87 -12.38
CA CYS A 242 3.59 -6.26 -11.89
C CYS A 242 2.75 -7.25 -11.09
N ALA A 243 2.68 -8.50 -11.53
CA ALA A 243 1.90 -9.53 -10.86
C ALA A 243 2.45 -9.84 -9.46
N LEU A 244 3.77 -9.73 -9.24
CA LEU A 244 4.38 -9.90 -7.91
C LEU A 244 3.89 -8.87 -6.89
N LEU A 245 3.60 -7.65 -7.35
CA LEU A 245 3.14 -6.53 -6.53
C LEU A 245 1.62 -6.33 -6.59
N PHE A 246 0.88 -7.24 -7.24
CA PHE A 246 -0.56 -7.15 -7.49
C PHE A 246 -0.98 -5.86 -8.22
N LEU A 247 -0.12 -5.36 -9.11
CA LEU A 247 -0.37 -4.19 -9.94
C LEU A 247 -1.07 -4.58 -11.25
N THR A 248 -1.85 -3.65 -11.80
CA THR A 248 -2.55 -3.86 -13.09
C THR A 248 -1.56 -3.99 -14.26
N PRO A 249 -1.44 -5.16 -14.91
CA PRO A 249 -0.44 -5.40 -15.97
C PRO A 249 -0.90 -4.91 -17.37
N ARG A 250 -2.15 -4.46 -17.50
CA ARG A 250 -2.78 -4.06 -18.78
C ARG A 250 -2.49 -2.62 -19.20
N LEU A 251 -1.68 -1.89 -18.42
CA LEU A 251 -1.36 -0.49 -18.70
C LEU A 251 -0.22 -0.36 -19.75
N PRO A 252 -0.05 0.81 -20.38
CA PRO A 252 1.10 1.06 -21.24
C PRO A 252 2.43 0.92 -20.48
N GLY A 253 3.49 0.50 -21.19
CA GLY A 253 4.77 0.12 -20.58
C GLY A 253 5.41 1.20 -19.69
N PHE A 254 5.32 2.48 -20.06
CA PHE A 254 5.88 3.55 -19.25
C PHE A 254 5.12 3.76 -17.92
N TRP A 255 3.79 3.58 -17.91
CA TRP A 255 2.99 3.64 -16.69
C TRP A 255 3.32 2.47 -15.77
N ILE A 256 3.46 1.28 -16.35
CA ILE A 256 3.91 0.08 -15.62
C ILE A 256 5.26 0.35 -14.97
N GLY A 257 6.25 0.81 -15.74
CA GLY A 257 7.58 1.09 -15.22
C GLY A 257 7.60 2.14 -14.10
N ARG A 258 6.77 3.19 -14.21
CA ARG A 258 6.63 4.18 -13.12
C ARG A 258 6.02 3.57 -11.86
N ARG A 259 4.93 2.81 -11.99
CA ARG A 259 4.27 2.16 -10.85
C ARG A 259 5.19 1.14 -10.17
N LEU A 260 5.88 0.31 -10.94
CA LEU A 260 6.87 -0.64 -10.44
C LEU A 260 7.97 0.08 -9.66
N ASN A 261 8.56 1.14 -10.22
CA ASN A 261 9.57 1.93 -9.53
C ASN A 261 9.06 2.53 -8.23
N SER A 262 7.88 3.17 -8.25
CA SER A 262 7.31 3.79 -7.05
C SER A 262 7.06 2.78 -5.94
N HIS A 263 6.52 1.60 -6.27
CA HIS A 263 6.29 0.55 -5.27
C HIS A 263 7.58 -0.12 -4.80
N ALA A 264 8.53 -0.38 -5.69
CA ALA A 264 9.84 -0.89 -5.29
C ALA A 264 10.53 0.09 -4.33
N PHE A 265 10.49 1.39 -4.64
CA PHE A 265 11.04 2.43 -3.79
C PHE A 265 10.36 2.52 -2.42
N GLU A 266 9.02 2.47 -2.38
CA GLU A 266 8.26 2.42 -1.12
C GLU A 266 8.70 1.24 -0.24
N LEU A 267 8.90 0.06 -0.84
CA LEU A 267 9.38 -1.13 -0.13
C LEU A 267 10.84 -1.00 0.33
N MET A 268 11.73 -0.42 -0.47
CA MET A 268 13.12 -0.15 -0.07
C MET A 268 13.18 0.82 1.12
N GLN A 269 12.29 1.82 1.16
CA GLN A 269 12.22 2.73 2.30
C GLN A 269 11.66 2.03 3.54
N LEU A 270 10.69 1.12 3.38
CA LEU A 270 10.24 0.25 4.47
C LEU A 270 11.38 -0.62 5.01
N ASP A 271 12.24 -1.17 4.15
CA ASP A 271 13.42 -1.94 4.58
C ASP A 271 14.38 -1.10 5.44
N ARG A 272 14.68 0.12 5.00
CA ARG A 272 15.50 1.07 5.77
C ARG A 272 14.86 1.37 7.13
N ALA A 273 13.55 1.52 7.18
CA ALA A 273 12.82 1.74 8.43
C ALA A 273 12.87 0.52 9.36
N ILE A 274 12.80 -0.72 8.84
CA ILE A 274 13.00 -1.93 9.65
C ILE A 274 14.40 -1.96 10.24
N VAL A 275 15.42 -1.62 9.47
CA VAL A 275 16.81 -1.61 9.95
C VAL A 275 17.02 -0.59 11.06
N ARG A 276 16.42 0.61 10.95
CA ARG A 276 16.45 1.61 12.02
C ARG A 276 15.71 1.17 13.29
N LEU A 277 14.57 0.48 13.14
CA LEU A 277 13.82 -0.07 14.26
C LEU A 277 14.55 -1.23 14.94
N GLY A 278 15.21 -2.07 14.15
CA GLY A 278 15.85 -3.31 14.58
C GLY A 278 14.89 -4.51 14.51
N LEU A 279 15.40 -5.61 13.94
CA LEU A 279 14.64 -6.86 13.76
C LEU A 279 14.11 -7.46 15.07
N HIS A 280 14.81 -7.24 16.20
CA HIS A 280 14.43 -7.79 17.50
C HIS A 280 13.17 -7.12 18.09
N GLN A 281 12.82 -5.92 17.64
CA GLN A 281 11.63 -5.18 18.10
C GLN A 281 10.36 -5.54 17.33
N LEU A 282 10.47 -6.34 16.27
CA LEU A 282 9.33 -6.80 15.48
C LEU A 282 8.62 -7.95 16.20
N ASN A 283 7.30 -7.81 16.34
CA ASN A 283 6.44 -8.90 16.80
C ASN A 283 6.32 -9.99 15.73
N ASP A 284 5.94 -11.21 16.12
CA ASP A 284 5.82 -12.34 15.18
C ASP A 284 4.88 -12.07 14.00
N ALA A 285 3.79 -11.34 14.25
CA ALA A 285 2.85 -10.94 13.19
C ALA A 285 3.47 -9.92 12.22
N GLU A 286 4.21 -8.93 12.74
CA GLU A 286 4.93 -7.93 11.94
C GLU A 286 6.03 -8.60 11.11
N LEU A 287 6.76 -9.55 11.71
CA LEU A 287 7.79 -10.35 11.03
C LEU A 287 7.20 -11.16 9.86
N ARG A 288 6.11 -11.89 10.10
CA ARG A 288 5.43 -12.67 9.04
C ARG A 288 4.91 -11.79 7.92
N GLU A 289 4.29 -10.65 8.25
CA GLU A 289 3.80 -9.71 7.24
C GLU A 289 4.95 -9.08 6.44
N ALA A 290 6.05 -8.72 7.11
CA ALA A 290 7.24 -8.20 6.45
C ALA A 290 7.79 -9.19 5.43
N CYS A 291 7.89 -10.48 5.79
CA CYS A 291 8.26 -11.54 4.86
C CYS A 291 7.26 -11.66 3.70
N TYR A 292 5.96 -11.69 4.01
CA TYR A 292 4.88 -11.84 3.02
C TYR A 292 4.87 -10.74 1.97
N VAL A 293 5.02 -9.50 2.41
CA VAL A 293 5.09 -8.30 1.57
C VAL A 293 6.21 -8.39 0.54
N ARG A 294 7.33 -9.04 0.90
CA ARG A 294 8.53 -9.14 0.08
C ARG A 294 8.56 -10.37 -0.84
N GLY A 295 7.54 -11.22 -0.77
CA GLY A 295 7.37 -12.36 -1.68
C GLY A 295 7.36 -13.72 -0.99
N LEU A 296 7.91 -13.82 0.22
CA LEU A 296 8.02 -15.08 0.96
C LEU A 296 6.65 -15.54 1.47
N ASN A 297 6.38 -16.85 1.50
CA ASN A 297 5.22 -17.37 2.21
C ASN A 297 5.61 -17.77 3.64
N PRO A 298 5.16 -17.04 4.69
CA PRO A 298 5.52 -17.36 6.07
C PRO A 298 4.76 -18.56 6.64
N ASP A 299 3.67 -19.03 6.00
CA ASP A 299 2.76 -20.03 6.58
C ASP A 299 3.43 -21.37 6.90
N ARG A 300 4.46 -21.73 6.14
CA ARG A 300 5.20 -23.00 6.29
C ARG A 300 6.54 -22.83 7.01
N LEU A 301 6.83 -21.64 7.52
CA LEU A 301 8.13 -21.28 8.08
C LEU A 301 8.02 -21.05 9.58
N SER A 302 9.05 -21.51 10.30
CA SER A 302 9.22 -21.14 11.70
C SER A 302 9.55 -19.63 11.85
N PRO A 303 9.25 -19.00 13.00
CA PRO A 303 9.65 -17.61 13.25
C PRO A 303 11.16 -17.38 13.10
N GLY A 304 11.99 -18.36 13.47
CA GLY A 304 13.44 -18.32 13.28
C GLY A 304 13.85 -18.26 11.81
N GLN A 305 13.26 -19.11 10.96
CA GLN A 305 13.50 -19.08 9.51
C GLN A 305 13.02 -17.78 8.86
N CYS A 306 11.86 -17.25 9.27
CA CYS A 306 11.39 -15.94 8.82
C CYS A 306 12.38 -14.83 9.17
N ARG A 307 12.94 -14.86 10.40
CA ARG A 307 13.94 -13.90 10.86
C ARG A 307 15.26 -14.03 10.10
N GLU A 308 15.72 -15.25 9.85
CA GLU A 308 16.92 -15.52 9.04
C GLU A 308 16.75 -14.97 7.62
N TRP A 309 15.63 -15.31 6.97
CA TRP A 309 15.33 -14.84 5.64
C TRP A 309 15.26 -13.32 5.57
N LEU A 310 14.54 -12.68 6.51
CA LEU A 310 14.42 -11.22 6.54
C LEU A 310 15.77 -10.55 6.81
N THR A 311 16.64 -11.17 7.60
CA THR A 311 18.01 -10.68 7.81
C THR A 311 18.80 -10.69 6.50
N GLN A 312 18.76 -11.80 5.76
CA GLN A 312 19.40 -11.92 4.44
C GLN A 312 18.82 -10.90 3.45
N TRP A 313 17.50 -10.72 3.46
CA TRP A 313 16.80 -9.74 2.63
C TRP A 313 17.28 -8.31 2.91
N LEU A 314 17.36 -7.92 4.18
CA LEU A 314 17.76 -6.56 4.58
C LEU A 314 19.24 -6.29 4.32
N GLN A 315 20.10 -7.29 4.49
CA GLN A 315 21.50 -7.21 4.06
C GLN A 315 21.59 -6.90 2.56
N PHE A 316 20.77 -7.56 1.75
CA PHE A 316 20.69 -7.28 0.32
C PHE A 316 20.11 -5.88 0.02
N SER A 317 18.94 -5.56 0.56
CA SER A 317 18.17 -4.39 0.09
C SER A 317 18.73 -3.06 0.55
N THR A 318 19.40 -3.01 1.71
CA THR A 318 20.03 -1.78 2.23
C THR A 318 21.18 -1.28 1.37
N HIS A 319 21.90 -2.18 0.69
CA HIS A 319 23.02 -1.85 -0.18
C HIS A 319 22.60 -1.45 -1.61
N LEU A 320 21.30 -1.47 -1.90
CA LEU A 320 20.78 -1.07 -3.21
C LEU A 320 20.61 0.44 -3.35
N LYS A 321 20.96 0.93 -4.54
CA LYS A 321 20.67 2.29 -4.97
C LYS A 321 19.24 2.42 -5.50
N GLU A 322 18.73 3.64 -5.51
CA GLU A 322 17.40 3.93 -6.07
C GLU A 322 17.30 3.64 -7.58
N SER A 323 18.44 3.63 -8.29
CA SER A 323 18.49 3.22 -9.69
C SER A 323 18.34 1.70 -9.89
N GLU A 324 18.55 0.91 -8.83
CA GLU A 324 18.61 -0.57 -8.85
C GLU A 324 17.28 -1.20 -8.39
N THR A 325 16.18 -0.45 -8.41
CA THR A 325 14.81 -0.92 -8.10
C THR A 325 14.40 -2.13 -8.94
N SER A 326 14.94 -2.29 -10.15
CA SER A 326 14.72 -3.49 -10.94
C SER A 326 15.24 -4.73 -10.22
N LEU A 327 16.47 -4.69 -9.70
CA LEU A 327 17.07 -5.83 -9.00
C LEU A 327 16.26 -6.18 -7.76
N TYR A 328 15.79 -5.17 -7.02
CA TYR A 328 14.91 -5.36 -5.86
C TYR A 328 13.71 -6.25 -6.21
N LEU A 329 13.02 -5.94 -7.32
CA LEU A 329 11.85 -6.69 -7.77
C LEU A 329 12.18 -8.12 -8.23
N HIS A 330 13.31 -8.32 -8.92
CA HIS A 330 13.73 -9.66 -9.32
C HIS A 330 14.12 -10.50 -8.10
N CYS A 331 14.70 -9.88 -7.08
CA CYS A 331 15.11 -10.57 -5.87
C CYS A 331 13.93 -11.02 -5.00
N MET A 332 12.75 -10.37 -5.13
CA MET A 332 11.50 -10.89 -4.56
C MET A 332 11.16 -12.30 -5.06
N VAL A 333 11.77 -12.73 -6.18
CA VAL A 333 11.70 -14.10 -6.72
C VAL A 333 12.97 -14.87 -6.39
N LEU A 334 14.14 -14.33 -6.74
CA LEU A 334 15.42 -15.05 -6.62
C LEU A 334 15.71 -15.51 -5.18
N LEU A 335 15.37 -14.68 -4.18
CA LEU A 335 15.61 -14.99 -2.77
C LEU A 335 14.42 -15.71 -2.11
N THR A 336 13.31 -15.96 -2.81
CA THR A 336 12.10 -16.56 -2.20
C THR A 336 11.79 -17.97 -2.72
N VAL A 337 12.06 -18.25 -4.00
CA VAL A 337 11.64 -19.51 -4.66
C VAL A 337 12.23 -20.75 -3.99
N ASN A 338 13.49 -20.69 -3.57
CA ASN A 338 14.23 -21.82 -3.02
C ASN A 338 14.46 -21.71 -1.49
N PHE A 339 13.65 -20.91 -0.80
CA PHE A 339 13.72 -20.77 0.66
C PHE A 339 12.53 -21.50 1.34
N PRO A 340 12.74 -22.25 2.45
CA PRO A 340 14.01 -22.48 3.14
C PRO A 340 14.87 -23.47 2.37
N LYS A 341 16.18 -23.48 2.63
CA LYS A 341 17.07 -24.51 2.06
C LYS A 341 16.50 -25.87 2.43
N HIS A 342 16.04 -26.64 1.45
CA HIS A 342 15.75 -28.04 1.70
C HIS A 342 17.05 -28.69 2.19
N PRO A 343 17.02 -29.46 3.29
CA PRO A 343 18.18 -30.28 3.63
C PRO A 343 18.41 -31.20 2.42
N SER A 344 19.54 -31.02 1.75
CA SER A 344 20.01 -31.94 0.73
C SER A 344 20.13 -33.30 1.43
N HIS A 345 19.23 -34.22 1.11
CA HIS A 345 19.30 -35.60 1.59
C HIS A 345 20.38 -36.37 0.84
#